data_AF-A0A928UB17-F1
#
_entry.id   AF-A0A928UB17-F1
#
_cell.length_a   1.000
_cell.length_b   1.000
_cell.length_c   1.000
_cell.angle_alpha   90.00
_cell.angle_beta   90.00
_cell.angle_gamma   90.00
#
_symmetry.space_group_name_H-M   'P 1'
#
loop_
_entity.id
_entity.type
_entity.pdbx_description
1 polymer ?
#
loop_
_entity_poly.entity_id
_entity_poly.type
_entity_poly.pdbx_seq_one_letter_code
_entity_poly.pdbx_strand_id
1 'polypeptide(L)'
;LEISLDEVNSRGNEDELDLGDDYIEILPLSSFGRRLVLLAKNTLNQKIRDIEKEVIFADYKKKIGDIVIGEIYQNRKHDILVNHNKNELVLPKNEQIPGEKYIKGRILRAVIKEIRRDKGNPQVIISRADNEFLRRLFEIEIPEIFDGVIEIKAIARQPGMRAKRSAK
;
A
#
# COMPACT_ATOMS: atom_id res chain seq x y z
N LEU A 1 35.65 1.74 -11.54
CA LEU A 1 37.10 1.92 -11.26
C LEU A 1 37.72 0.61 -11.67
N GLU A 2 38.66 0.63 -12.58
CA GLU A 2 39.41 -0.56 -12.99
C GLU A 2 40.74 -0.53 -12.23
N ILE A 3 41.16 -1.68 -11.71
CA ILE A 3 42.40 -1.85 -10.95
C ILE A 3 43.15 -3.07 -11.50
N SER A 4 44.48 -3.01 -11.50
CA SER A 4 45.31 -4.12 -11.98
C SER A 4 45.43 -5.25 -10.95
N LEU A 5 45.58 -6.49 -11.42
CA LEU A 5 45.71 -7.67 -10.56
C LEU A 5 46.94 -7.59 -9.63
N ASP A 6 48.05 -7.05 -10.15
CA ASP A 6 49.28 -6.84 -9.38
C ASP A 6 49.07 -5.85 -8.21
N GLU A 7 48.26 -4.81 -8.43
CA GLU A 7 47.95 -3.79 -7.41
C GLU A 7 47.00 -4.32 -6.34
N VAL A 8 46.05 -5.20 -6.72
CA VAL A 8 45.15 -5.87 -5.79
C VAL A 8 45.92 -6.83 -4.87
N ASN A 9 46.80 -7.66 -5.43
CA ASN A 9 47.64 -8.59 -4.67
C ASN A 9 48.59 -7.86 -3.71
N SER A 10 49.10 -6.69 -4.11
CA SER A 10 49.99 -5.86 -3.29
C SER A 10 49.29 -5.22 -2.08
N ARG A 11 47.96 -5.07 -2.11
CA ARG A 11 47.17 -4.48 -1.01
C ARG A 11 46.78 -5.50 0.06
N GLY A 12 47.24 -6.75 -0.05
CA GLY A 12 47.06 -7.80 0.97
C GLY A 12 45.73 -8.55 0.85
N ASN A 13 45.24 -8.76 -0.37
CA ASN A 13 44.09 -9.62 -0.59
C ASN A 13 44.46 -11.09 -0.27
N GLU A 14 43.66 -11.78 0.54
CA GLU A 14 43.87 -13.20 0.87
C GLU A 14 43.26 -14.15 -0.17
N ASP A 15 42.36 -13.64 -1.02
CA ASP A 15 41.68 -14.40 -2.06
C ASP A 15 42.45 -14.36 -3.40
N GLU A 16 42.63 -15.53 -4.05
CA GLU A 16 43.11 -15.63 -5.43
C GLU A 16 42.01 -15.13 -6.37
N LEU A 17 42.19 -13.94 -6.95
CA LEU A 17 41.28 -13.33 -7.91
C LEU A 17 41.81 -13.50 -9.34
N ASP A 18 40.91 -13.73 -10.29
CA ASP A 18 41.20 -13.78 -11.73
C ASP A 18 40.85 -12.45 -12.42
N LEU A 19 41.38 -12.28 -13.64
CA LEU A 19 41.04 -11.13 -14.47
C LEU A 19 39.54 -11.15 -14.82
N GLY A 20 38.81 -10.16 -14.29
CA GLY A 20 37.36 -10.04 -14.45
C GLY A 20 36.58 -10.20 -13.15
N ASP A 21 37.25 -10.57 -12.05
CA ASP A 21 36.62 -10.71 -10.74
C ASP A 21 36.42 -9.36 -10.03
N ASP A 22 35.38 -9.29 -9.21
CA ASP A 22 35.05 -8.11 -8.40
C ASP A 22 35.94 -8.05 -7.15
N TYR A 23 36.83 -7.06 -7.08
CA TYR A 23 37.62 -6.79 -5.87
C TYR A 23 36.88 -5.84 -4.91
N ILE A 24 36.65 -6.27 -3.67
CA ILE A 24 36.00 -5.46 -2.63
C ILE A 24 37.07 -4.72 -1.81
N GLU A 25 37.25 -3.43 -2.12
CA GLU A 25 38.12 -2.57 -1.31
C GLU A 25 37.41 -2.10 -0.03
N ILE A 26 37.93 -2.50 1.14
CA ILE A 26 37.44 -2.03 2.44
C ILE A 26 38.00 -0.64 2.70
N LEU A 27 37.23 0.40 2.38
CA LEU A 27 37.59 1.77 2.68
C LEU A 27 37.29 2.11 4.16
N PRO A 28 38.24 2.69 4.91
CA PRO A 28 38.01 3.08 6.30
C PRO A 28 36.99 4.21 6.39
N LEU A 29 36.10 4.15 7.38
CA LEU A 29 35.03 5.14 7.60
C LEU A 29 35.53 6.59 7.74
N SER A 30 36.78 6.78 8.18
CA SER A 30 37.45 8.08 8.31
C SER A 30 37.78 8.77 6.98
N SER A 31 37.85 8.00 5.89
CA SER A 31 38.10 8.54 4.54
C SER A 31 36.86 9.21 3.94
N PHE A 32 35.67 8.93 4.49
CA PHE A 32 34.42 9.52 4.04
C PHE A 32 34.22 10.90 4.68
N GLY A 33 34.26 11.96 3.87
CA GLY A 33 33.87 13.28 4.33
C GLY A 33 32.43 13.32 4.85
N ARG A 34 32.13 14.25 5.77
CA ARG A 34 30.78 14.45 6.37
C ARG A 34 29.64 14.44 5.32
N ARG A 35 29.90 14.99 4.13
CA ARG A 35 28.95 15.02 3.01
C ARG A 35 28.58 13.62 2.51
N LEU A 36 29.56 12.72 2.36
CA LEU A 36 29.32 11.35 1.89
C LEU A 36 28.55 10.52 2.94
N VAL A 37 28.87 10.70 4.22
CA VAL A 37 28.12 10.05 5.32
C VAL A 37 26.65 10.48 5.33
N LEU A 38 26.38 11.79 5.15
CA LEU A 38 25.01 12.31 5.05
C LEU A 38 24.28 11.78 3.81
N LEU A 39 24.97 11.71 2.66
CA LEU A 39 24.42 11.15 1.43
C LEU A 39 24.06 9.67 1.61
N ALA A 40 24.96 8.87 2.20
CA ALA A 40 24.74 7.45 2.47
C ALA A 40 23.53 7.25 3.40
N LYS A 41 23.44 8.03 4.49
CA LYS A 41 22.28 8.01 5.39
C LYS A 41 20.97 8.33 4.65
N ASN A 42 20.96 9.36 3.81
CA ASN A 42 19.77 9.75 3.07
C ASN A 42 19.36 8.68 2.05
N THR A 43 20.34 8.11 1.34
CA THR A 43 20.11 7.03 0.37
C THR A 43 19.57 5.77 1.04
N LEU A 44 20.12 5.41 2.20
CA LEU A 44 19.61 4.29 3.01
C LEU A 44 18.17 4.53 3.44
N ASN A 45 17.86 5.71 3.97
CA ASN A 45 16.50 6.06 4.39
C ASN A 45 15.51 6.05 3.22
N GLN A 46 15.93 6.47 2.02
CA GLN A 46 15.11 6.38 0.81
C GLN A 46 14.82 4.92 0.44
N LYS A 47 15.86 4.06 0.39
CA LYS A 47 15.69 2.63 0.12
C LYS A 47 14.75 1.95 1.12
N ILE A 48 14.87 2.28 2.41
CA ILE A 48 13.97 1.75 3.45
C ILE A 48 12.52 2.15 3.15
N ARG A 49 12.26 3.43 2.86
CA ARG A 49 10.91 3.91 2.52
C ARG A 49 10.35 3.26 1.26
N ASP A 50 11.18 3.01 0.26
CA ASP A 50 10.72 2.38 -0.98
C ASP A 50 10.36 0.91 -0.76
N ILE A 51 11.09 0.20 0.10
CA ILE A 51 10.72 -1.15 0.53
C ILE A 51 9.40 -1.12 1.32
N GLU A 52 9.23 -0.20 2.26
CA GLU A 52 7.98 -0.04 3.02
C GLU A 52 6.77 0.16 2.10
N LYS A 53 6.91 1.01 1.07
CA LYS A 53 5.87 1.22 0.06
C LYS A 53 5.51 -0.05 -0.72
N GLU A 54 6.49 -0.83 -1.13
CA GLU A 54 6.25 -2.09 -1.86
C GLU A 54 5.54 -3.13 -0.97
N VAL A 55 5.89 -3.19 0.32
CA VAL A 55 5.17 -4.04 1.30
C VAL A 55 3.71 -3.63 1.42
N ILE A 56 3.44 -2.33 1.63
CA ILE A 56 2.08 -1.79 1.68
C ILE A 56 1.33 -2.13 0.39
N PHE A 57 1.97 -1.93 -0.77
CA PHE A 57 1.35 -2.24 -2.05
C PHE A 57 0.94 -3.72 -2.16
N ALA A 58 1.84 -4.63 -1.79
CA ALA A 58 1.58 -6.07 -1.84
C ALA A 58 0.47 -6.49 -0.87
N ASP A 59 0.44 -5.92 0.34
CA ASP A 59 -0.54 -6.25 1.38
C ASP A 59 -1.96 -5.85 0.96
N TYR A 60 -2.14 -4.62 0.48
CA TYR A 60 -3.47 -4.14 0.05
C TYR A 60 -3.90 -4.75 -1.28
N LYS A 61 -2.96 -5.13 -2.15
CA LYS A 61 -3.28 -5.82 -3.41
C LYS A 61 -3.97 -7.18 -3.15
N LYS A 62 -3.59 -7.89 -2.09
CA LYS A 62 -4.22 -9.17 -1.71
C LYS A 62 -5.60 -8.99 -1.07
N LYS A 63 -5.90 -7.79 -0.54
CA LYS A 63 -7.14 -7.45 0.17
C LYS A 63 -8.13 -6.67 -0.70
N ILE A 64 -7.91 -6.61 -2.01
CA ILE A 64 -8.87 -5.99 -2.94
C ILE A 64 -10.20 -6.74 -2.84
N GLY A 65 -11.29 -6.01 -2.64
CA GLY A 65 -12.62 -6.56 -2.41
C GLY A 65 -12.96 -6.82 -0.94
N ASP A 66 -12.03 -6.67 0.00
CA ASP A 66 -12.31 -6.83 1.43
C ASP A 66 -12.73 -5.50 2.08
N ILE A 67 -13.51 -5.61 3.16
CA ILE A 67 -13.90 -4.46 3.98
C ILE A 67 -12.76 -4.08 4.91
N VAL A 68 -12.37 -2.81 4.85
CA VAL A 68 -11.48 -2.16 5.80
C VAL A 68 -12.23 -1.21 6.71
N ILE A 69 -11.73 -1.06 7.93
CA ILE A 69 -12.25 -0.15 8.95
C ILE A 69 -11.16 0.87 9.24
N GLY A 70 -11.43 2.15 8.98
CA GLY A 70 -10.47 3.22 9.21
C GLY A 70 -11.12 4.47 9.79
N GLU A 71 -10.30 5.41 10.25
CA GLU A 71 -10.75 6.69 10.80
C GLU A 71 -10.65 7.79 9.74
N ILE A 72 -11.70 8.61 9.60
CA ILE A 72 -11.66 9.76 8.69
C ILE A 72 -10.65 10.78 9.21
N TYR A 73 -9.52 10.91 8.52
CA TYR A 73 -8.43 11.82 8.88
C TYR A 73 -8.68 13.25 8.38
N GLN A 74 -9.07 13.39 7.11
CA GLN A 74 -9.27 14.70 6.49
C GLN A 74 -10.34 14.62 5.41
N ASN A 75 -11.21 15.64 5.35
CA ASN A 75 -12.16 15.81 4.27
C ASN A 75 -11.63 16.91 3.32
N ARG A 76 -11.37 16.55 2.06
CA ARG A 76 -10.92 17.48 1.02
C ARG A 76 -12.06 17.70 0.02
N LYS A 77 -11.89 18.64 -0.92
CA LYS A 77 -12.95 19.00 -1.88
C LYS A 77 -13.34 17.85 -2.83
N HIS A 78 -12.43 16.92 -3.10
CA HIS A 78 -12.60 15.88 -4.14
C HIS A 78 -12.51 14.46 -3.60
N ASP A 79 -11.90 14.29 -2.44
CA ASP A 79 -11.62 13.01 -1.82
C ASP A 79 -11.65 13.15 -0.29
N ILE A 80 -11.78 12.01 0.38
CA ILE A 80 -11.68 11.91 1.84
C ILE A 80 -10.50 11.00 2.15
N LEU A 81 -9.64 11.46 3.05
CA LEU A 81 -8.56 10.64 3.56
C LEU A 81 -9.02 9.87 4.78
N VAL A 82 -8.77 8.57 4.76
CA VAL A 82 -9.09 7.63 5.83
C VAL A 82 -7.82 6.94 6.27
N ASN A 83 -7.51 6.98 7.56
CA ASN A 83 -6.35 6.31 8.12
C ASN A 83 -6.73 4.88 8.54
N HIS A 84 -5.99 3.90 8.02
CA HIS A 84 -6.10 2.50 8.41
C HIS A 84 -4.70 1.95 8.68
N ASN A 85 -4.44 1.49 9.92
CA ASN A 85 -3.14 0.92 10.32
C ASN A 85 -1.94 1.82 9.98
N LYS A 86 -2.06 3.14 10.20
CA LYS A 86 -1.05 4.17 9.85
C LYS A 86 -0.84 4.40 8.36
N ASN A 87 -1.63 3.76 7.49
CA ASN A 87 -1.63 4.00 6.06
C ASN A 87 -2.81 4.89 5.67
N GLU A 88 -2.55 5.80 4.73
CA GLU A 88 -3.57 6.69 4.19
C GLU A 88 -4.30 6.02 3.02
N LEU A 89 -5.61 5.89 3.16
CA LEU A 89 -6.53 5.42 2.13
C LEU A 89 -7.31 6.61 1.58
N VAL A 90 -7.64 6.57 0.29
CA VAL A 90 -8.35 7.64 -0.40
C VAL A 90 -9.75 7.15 -0.77
N LEU A 91 -10.77 7.91 -0.37
CA LEU A 91 -12.17 7.72 -0.76
C LEU A 91 -12.59 8.84 -1.74
N PRO A 92 -12.53 8.60 -3.06
CA PRO A 92 -12.92 9.58 -4.08
C PRO A 92 -14.39 9.94 -3.99
N LYS A 93 -14.76 11.16 -4.39
CA LYS A 93 -16.16 11.63 -4.40
C LYS A 93 -17.12 10.72 -5.18
N ASN A 94 -16.66 10.11 -6.27
CA ASN A 94 -17.47 9.20 -7.10
C ASN A 94 -17.75 7.86 -6.41
N GLU A 95 -16.95 7.49 -5.42
CA GLU A 95 -17.05 6.23 -4.68
C GLU A 95 -17.73 6.41 -3.31
N GLN A 96 -18.21 7.62 -3.02
CA GLN A 96 -18.96 7.96 -1.82
C GLN A 96 -20.45 7.69 -2.01
N ILE A 97 -21.14 7.30 -0.93
CA ILE A 97 -22.60 7.21 -0.93
C ILE A 97 -23.19 8.63 -0.93
N PRO A 98 -24.06 8.98 -1.92
CA PRO A 98 -24.76 10.26 -1.93
C PRO A 98 -25.56 10.48 -0.65
N GLY A 99 -25.41 11.65 -0.03
CA GLY A 99 -26.12 12.03 1.19
C GLY A 99 -25.46 11.58 2.50
N GLU A 100 -24.41 10.76 2.46
CA GLU A 100 -23.66 10.39 3.64
C GLU A 100 -22.75 11.54 4.12
N LYS A 101 -22.78 11.82 5.44
CA LYS A 101 -21.94 12.85 6.05
C LYS A 101 -20.66 12.23 6.61
N TYR A 102 -19.53 12.64 6.05
CA TYR A 102 -18.21 12.23 6.50
C TYR A 102 -17.63 13.26 7.47
N ILE A 103 -17.51 12.85 8.73
CA ILE A 103 -17.04 13.71 9.83
C ILE A 103 -15.63 13.24 10.21
N LYS A 104 -14.70 14.18 10.31
CA LYS A 104 -13.33 13.91 10.78
C LYS A 104 -13.36 13.26 12.17
N GLY A 105 -12.51 12.25 12.38
CA GLY A 105 -12.41 11.49 13.62
C GLY A 105 -13.42 10.35 13.76
N ARG A 106 -14.37 10.20 12.82
CA ARG A 106 -15.30 9.07 12.85
C ARG A 106 -14.74 7.86 12.13
N ILE A 107 -15.10 6.69 12.63
CA ILE A 107 -14.83 5.41 12.00
C ILE A 107 -15.70 5.26 10.75
N LEU A 108 -15.08 4.78 9.67
CA LEU A 108 -15.68 4.50 8.39
C LEU A 108 -15.31 3.08 7.95
N ARG A 109 -16.31 2.32 7.49
CA ARG A 109 -16.11 1.05 6.81
C ARG A 109 -16.13 1.27 5.31
N ALA A 110 -15.23 0.68 4.55
CA ALA A 110 -15.23 0.79 3.10
C ALA A 110 -14.60 -0.47 2.49
N VAL A 111 -14.91 -0.78 1.24
CA VAL A 111 -14.22 -1.85 0.52
C VAL A 111 -12.97 -1.30 -0.15
N ILE A 112 -11.90 -2.08 -0.21
CA ILE A 112 -10.74 -1.75 -1.07
C ILE A 112 -11.15 -2.03 -2.51
N LYS A 113 -11.26 -0.98 -3.33
CA LYS A 113 -11.65 -1.11 -4.74
C LYS A 113 -10.45 -1.46 -5.60
N GLU A 114 -9.36 -0.72 -5.43
CA GLU A 114 -8.14 -0.92 -6.20
C GLU A 114 -6.95 -0.25 -5.50
N ILE A 115 -5.76 -0.56 -5.98
CA ILE A 115 -4.52 0.11 -5.59
C ILE A 115 -3.83 0.64 -6.84
N ARG A 116 -3.43 1.91 -6.80
CA ARG A 116 -2.71 2.58 -7.89
C ARG A 116 -1.34 3.02 -7.42
N ARG A 117 -0.42 3.22 -8.36
CA ARG A 117 0.88 3.84 -8.09
C ARG A 117 0.82 5.27 -8.61
N ASP A 118 0.75 6.25 -7.70
CA ASP A 118 0.81 7.67 -8.06
C ASP A 118 2.20 8.22 -7.71
N LYS A 119 2.96 8.64 -8.73
CA LYS A 119 4.34 9.14 -8.60
C LYS A 119 5.26 8.23 -7.77
N GLY A 120 5.09 6.91 -7.93
CA GLY A 120 5.86 5.90 -7.18
C GLY A 120 5.38 5.65 -5.74
N ASN A 121 4.30 6.31 -5.29
CA ASN A 121 3.68 6.03 -4.00
C ASN A 121 2.44 5.15 -4.19
N PRO A 122 2.25 4.11 -3.36
CA PRO A 122 1.04 3.31 -3.37
C PRO A 122 -0.13 4.16 -2.85
N GLN A 123 -1.16 4.31 -3.68
CA GLN A 123 -2.40 4.95 -3.32
C GLN A 123 -3.50 3.89 -3.31
N VAL A 124 -4.04 3.63 -2.12
CA VAL A 124 -5.14 2.68 -1.95
C VAL A 124 -6.46 3.41 -2.09
N ILE A 125 -7.27 2.99 -3.05
CA ILE A 125 -8.58 3.58 -3.33
C ILE A 125 -9.63 2.69 -2.68
N ILE A 126 -10.42 3.32 -1.80
CA ILE A 126 -11.54 2.66 -1.13
C ILE A 126 -12.87 3.18 -1.67
N SER A 127 -13.91 2.37 -1.52
CA SER A 127 -15.27 2.70 -1.95
C SER A 127 -16.33 2.29 -0.93
N ARG A 128 -17.42 3.06 -0.90
CA ARG A 128 -18.67 2.71 -0.22
C ARG A 128 -19.86 2.58 -1.18
N ALA A 129 -19.69 3.06 -2.40
CA ALA A 129 -20.69 2.97 -3.46
C ALA A 129 -20.60 1.64 -4.24
N ASP A 130 -19.46 0.95 -4.18
CA ASP A 130 -19.26 -0.32 -4.88
C ASP A 130 -20.21 -1.42 -4.41
N ASN A 131 -20.61 -2.31 -5.33
CA ASN A 131 -21.48 -3.44 -5.02
C ASN A 131 -20.78 -4.45 -4.11
N GLU A 132 -19.46 -4.57 -4.23
CA GLU A 132 -18.66 -5.48 -3.39
C GLU A 132 -18.73 -5.07 -1.92
N PHE A 133 -18.80 -3.78 -1.61
CA PHE A 133 -18.99 -3.30 -0.23
C PHE A 133 -20.29 -3.85 0.37
N LEU A 134 -21.39 -3.81 -0.38
CA LEU A 134 -22.67 -4.31 0.08
C LEU A 134 -22.68 -5.83 0.23
N ARG A 135 -22.05 -6.54 -0.72
CA ARG A 135 -21.91 -8.00 -0.68
C ARG A 135 -21.20 -8.43 0.61
N ARG A 136 -20.01 -7.90 0.85
CA ARG A 136 -19.21 -8.20 2.04
C ARG A 136 -19.88 -7.74 3.34
N LEU A 137 -20.61 -6.63 3.30
CA LEU A 137 -21.35 -6.17 4.48
C LEU A 137 -22.43 -7.19 4.88
N PHE A 138 -23.12 -7.80 3.91
CA PHE A 138 -24.10 -8.85 4.21
C PHE A 138 -23.47 -10.17 4.63
N GLU A 139 -22.32 -10.54 4.07
CA GLU A 139 -21.56 -11.70 4.57
C GLU A 139 -21.21 -11.55 6.07
N ILE A 140 -20.94 -10.32 6.52
CA ILE A 140 -20.66 -10.03 7.93
C ILE A 140 -21.95 -10.01 8.79
N GLU A 141 -23.05 -9.47 8.27
CA GLU A 141 -24.30 -9.31 9.03
C GLU A 141 -25.18 -10.57 9.04
N ILE A 142 -25.06 -11.46 8.05
CA ILE A 142 -25.93 -12.62 7.85
C ILE A 142 -25.05 -13.89 7.74
N PRO A 143 -24.84 -14.61 8.86
CA PRO A 143 -24.02 -15.83 8.90
C PRO A 143 -24.46 -16.91 7.90
N GLU A 144 -25.74 -16.96 7.57
CA GLU A 144 -26.31 -17.94 6.63
C GLU A 144 -25.81 -17.74 5.19
N ILE A 145 -25.38 -16.52 4.83
CA ILE A 145 -24.73 -16.24 3.54
C ILE A 145 -23.26 -16.70 3.58
N PHE A 146 -22.60 -16.57 4.74
CA PHE A 146 -21.22 -17.02 4.93
C PHE A 146 -21.09 -18.54 4.84
N ASP A 147 -22.02 -19.27 5.44
CA ASP A 147 -22.06 -20.75 5.41
C ASP A 147 -22.49 -21.32 4.04
N GLY A 148 -22.76 -20.47 3.05
CA GLY A 148 -23.13 -20.87 1.69
C GLY A 148 -24.54 -21.44 1.57
N VAL A 149 -25.39 -21.27 2.59
CA VAL A 149 -26.79 -21.71 2.57
C VAL A 149 -27.61 -20.81 1.63
N ILE A 150 -27.24 -19.53 1.52
CA ILE A 150 -27.92 -18.53 0.70
C ILE A 150 -26.94 -17.88 -0.28
N GLU A 151 -27.20 -17.97 -1.58
CA GLU A 151 -26.37 -17.36 -2.64
C GLU A 151 -26.95 -16.01 -3.11
N ILE A 152 -26.13 -14.95 -3.10
CA ILE A 152 -26.53 -13.62 -3.62
C ILE A 152 -26.42 -13.61 -5.15
N LYS A 153 -27.54 -13.80 -5.86
CA LYS A 153 -27.56 -13.93 -7.33
C LYS A 153 -27.28 -12.63 -8.10
N ALA A 154 -27.76 -11.49 -7.59
CA ALA A 154 -27.50 -10.18 -8.20
C ALA A 154 -27.73 -9.05 -7.19
N ILE A 155 -26.81 -8.07 -7.18
CA ILE A 155 -26.95 -6.83 -6.43
C ILE A 155 -27.18 -5.70 -7.43
N ALA A 156 -28.41 -5.21 -7.52
CA ALA A 156 -28.74 -3.98 -8.23
C ALA A 156 -29.00 -2.89 -7.21
N ARG A 157 -28.15 -1.84 -7.18
CA ARG A 157 -28.26 -0.74 -6.24
C ARG A 157 -28.07 0.61 -6.92
N GLN A 158 -28.85 1.59 -6.47
CA GLN A 158 -28.50 3.01 -6.55
C GLN A 158 -27.94 3.45 -5.19
N PRO A 159 -26.64 3.77 -5.08
CA PRO A 159 -26.04 4.26 -3.84
C PRO A 159 -26.84 5.45 -3.29
N GLY A 160 -27.27 5.39 -2.03
CA GLY A 160 -28.10 6.42 -1.39
C GLY A 160 -29.61 6.19 -1.43
N MET A 161 -30.12 5.23 -2.21
CA MET A 161 -31.52 4.79 -2.18
C MET A 161 -31.64 3.33 -1.75
N ARG A 162 -32.82 2.93 -1.22
CA ARG A 162 -33.09 1.57 -0.71
C ARG A 162 -32.70 0.51 -1.75
N ALA A 163 -31.85 -0.45 -1.36
CA ALA A 163 -31.48 -1.58 -2.21
C ALA A 163 -32.59 -2.64 -2.17
N LYS A 164 -33.13 -3.03 -3.34
CA LYS A 164 -34.02 -4.18 -3.49
C LYS A 164 -33.17 -5.41 -3.79
N ARG A 165 -33.29 -6.46 -2.99
CA ARG A 165 -32.58 -7.73 -3.17
C ARG A 165 -33.56 -8.81 -3.63
N SER A 166 -33.10 -9.71 -4.50
CA SER A 166 -33.77 -10.99 -4.79
C SER A 166 -32.84 -12.11 -4.35
N ALA A 167 -33.28 -12.92 -3.39
CA ALA A 167 -32.63 -14.16 -2.98
C ALA A 167 -33.53 -15.33 -3.44
N LYS A 168 -32.94 -16.43 -3.89
CA LYS A 168 -33.65 -17.67 -4.25
C LYS A 168 -32.85 -18.84 -3.76
#